data_AF-A0AAP4CZY3-F1
#
_entry.id   AF-A0AAP4CZY3-F1
#
_cell.length_a   1.000
_cell.length_b   1.000
_cell.length_c   1.000
_cell.angle_alpha   90.00
_cell.angle_beta   90.00
_cell.angle_gamma   90.00
#
_symmetry.space_group_name_H-M   'P 1'
#
loop_
_entity.id
_entity.type
_entity.pdbx_description
1 polymer ?
#
loop_
_entity_poly.entity_id
_entity_poly.type
_entity_poly.pdbx_seq_one_letter_code
_entity_poly.pdbx_strand_id
1 'polypeptide(L)'
;QHTSHIRPTRKVRARLSKVANARDTIKGFDHGMDVCGLTYGQFSLLDLIDAALEITGPADVVVCTWSAGFYDVEAAERFRDSGRLKSIRFIMDSAGKRGQASVGDVGEIFGRDCVRATRTHAKFALITNDEWNVVITSSMNLNLNPRCEQFEMTDDADRAQVFVEFTNTVFDELPAGDTCDRTLPTLEGMASVKPNLGFAFGNGIKTGRWGD
;
A
#
# COMPACT_ATOMS: atom_id res chain seq x y z
N GLN A 1 -4.02 -10.72 23.01
CA GLN A 1 -2.95 -11.48 22.36
C GLN A 1 -3.41 -11.84 20.94
N HIS A 2 -3.41 -10.91 19.99
CA HIS A 2 -3.75 -11.20 18.59
C HIS A 2 -3.11 -10.11 17.72
N THR A 3 -1.87 -10.30 17.28
CA THR A 3 -1.20 -9.36 16.35
C THR A 3 -0.47 -10.05 15.21
N SER A 4 -0.35 -11.38 15.24
CA SER A 4 0.14 -12.16 14.13
C SER A 4 -1.06 -12.73 13.38
N HIS A 5 -1.37 -12.16 12.23
CA HIS A 5 -2.24 -12.81 11.25
C HIS A 5 -1.54 -14.10 10.79
N ILE A 6 -2.04 -15.25 11.24
CA ILE A 6 -1.55 -16.59 10.86
C ILE A 6 -2.39 -17.06 9.67
N ARG A 7 -1.74 -17.31 8.53
CA ARG A 7 -2.40 -17.60 7.26
C ARG A 7 -2.68 -19.09 7.04
N PRO A 8 -3.85 -19.48 6.51
CA PRO A 8 -4.07 -20.78 5.88
C PRO A 8 -3.16 -20.96 4.65
N THR A 9 -2.90 -22.20 4.24
CA THR A 9 -2.11 -22.48 3.03
C THR A 9 -2.85 -21.99 1.78
N ARG A 10 -2.31 -20.97 1.09
CA ARG A 10 -2.85 -20.42 -0.17
C ARG A 10 -2.10 -20.95 -1.39
N LYS A 11 -2.70 -20.80 -2.58
CA LYS A 11 -2.00 -21.03 -3.85
C LYS A 11 -1.00 -19.87 -4.06
N VAL A 12 0.29 -20.18 -4.10
CA VAL A 12 1.35 -19.17 -4.29
C VAL A 12 1.96 -19.30 -5.69
N ARG A 13 2.15 -18.18 -6.37
CA ARG A 13 2.80 -18.10 -7.69
C ARG A 13 3.98 -17.13 -7.64
N ALA A 14 5.20 -17.66 -7.85
CA ALA A 14 6.40 -16.83 -8.02
C ALA A 14 6.58 -16.41 -9.49
N ARG A 15 6.88 -15.14 -9.77
CA ARG A 15 6.97 -14.55 -11.11
C ARG A 15 8.26 -13.77 -11.30
N LEU A 16 8.87 -13.90 -12.47
CA LEU A 16 10.02 -13.10 -12.88
C LEU A 16 9.77 -12.58 -14.30
N SER A 17 9.60 -11.26 -14.41
CA SER A 17 9.30 -10.58 -15.65
C SER A 17 10.56 -9.85 -16.14
N LYS A 18 11.17 -10.42 -17.19
CA LYS A 18 12.29 -9.80 -17.92
C LYS A 18 11.87 -9.22 -19.27
N VAL A 19 10.73 -9.68 -19.79
CA VAL A 19 10.16 -9.28 -21.09
C VAL A 19 8.63 -9.11 -21.03
N ALA A 20 7.97 -9.65 -20.01
CA ALA A 20 6.51 -9.68 -19.92
C ALA A 20 5.95 -8.37 -19.34
N ASN A 21 4.77 -7.97 -19.81
CA ASN A 21 3.99 -6.85 -19.25
C ASN A 21 3.27 -7.27 -17.95
N ALA A 22 2.61 -6.30 -17.29
CA ALA A 22 1.88 -6.55 -16.04
C ALA A 22 0.76 -7.60 -16.20
N ARG A 23 -0.09 -7.44 -17.23
CA ARG A 23 -1.22 -8.35 -17.53
C ARG A 23 -0.79 -9.80 -17.64
N ASP A 24 0.25 -10.08 -18.42
CA ASP A 24 0.77 -11.44 -18.59
C ASP A 24 1.43 -11.98 -17.31
N THR A 25 2.05 -11.08 -16.52
CA THR A 25 2.69 -11.45 -15.26
C THR A 25 1.69 -11.98 -14.24
N ILE A 26 0.52 -11.33 -14.12
CA ILE A 26 -0.53 -11.72 -13.17
C ILE A 26 -1.63 -12.61 -13.77
N LYS A 27 -1.52 -13.00 -15.04
CA LYS A 27 -2.53 -13.83 -15.73
C LYS A 27 -2.94 -15.05 -14.92
N GLY A 28 -4.24 -15.22 -14.69
CA GLY A 28 -4.81 -16.30 -13.89
C GLY A 28 -4.68 -16.10 -12.38
N PHE A 29 -4.46 -14.86 -11.93
CA PHE A 29 -4.75 -14.45 -10.56
C PHE A 29 -6.24 -14.66 -10.27
N ASP A 30 -6.55 -15.16 -9.08
CA ASP A 30 -7.89 -15.57 -8.68
C ASP A 30 -8.02 -15.43 -7.15
N HIS A 31 -9.23 -15.63 -6.63
CA HIS A 31 -9.52 -15.49 -5.21
C HIS A 31 -8.59 -16.30 -4.32
N GLY A 32 -8.13 -15.63 -3.27
CA GLY A 32 -7.21 -16.21 -2.30
C GLY A 32 -5.88 -16.72 -2.85
N MET A 33 -5.41 -16.14 -3.94
CA MET A 33 -4.09 -16.39 -4.50
C MET A 33 -3.07 -15.36 -4.01
N ASP A 34 -1.83 -15.79 -3.82
CA ASP A 34 -0.68 -14.92 -3.67
C ASP A 34 0.17 -14.95 -4.94
N VAL A 35 0.61 -13.78 -5.40
CA VAL A 35 1.60 -13.61 -6.45
C VAL A 35 2.78 -12.85 -5.87
N CYS A 36 3.96 -13.46 -5.88
CA CYS A 36 5.22 -12.80 -5.55
C CYS A 36 6.00 -12.61 -6.85
N GLY A 37 6.38 -11.39 -7.18
CA GLY A 37 6.92 -11.07 -8.48
C GLY A 37 8.12 -10.14 -8.44
N LEU A 38 9.00 -10.32 -9.43
CA LEU A 38 10.07 -9.40 -9.77
C LEU A 38 9.85 -8.88 -11.19
N THR A 39 10.02 -7.59 -11.39
CA THR A 39 10.07 -6.94 -12.71
C THR A 39 11.40 -6.22 -12.85
N TYR A 40 12.00 -6.22 -14.03
CA TYR A 40 13.20 -5.46 -14.38
C TYR A 40 12.83 -4.12 -15.03
N GLY A 41 11.66 -3.58 -14.69
CA GLY A 41 11.15 -2.31 -15.18
C GLY A 41 10.31 -2.39 -16.45
N GLN A 42 9.80 -3.58 -16.79
CA GLN A 42 8.92 -3.79 -17.94
C GLN A 42 7.54 -3.13 -17.74
N PHE A 43 7.15 -2.88 -16.49
CA PHE A 43 5.89 -2.25 -16.13
C PHE A 43 6.03 -1.50 -14.81
N SER A 44 5.19 -0.49 -14.62
CA SER A 44 5.07 0.33 -13.42
C SER A 44 4.02 -0.22 -12.45
N LEU A 45 3.92 0.38 -11.25
CA LEU A 45 2.82 0.06 -10.34
C LEU A 45 1.45 0.40 -10.95
N LEU A 46 1.36 1.46 -11.76
CA LEU A 46 0.10 1.85 -12.43
C LEU A 46 -0.35 0.77 -13.42
N ASP A 47 0.56 0.21 -14.20
CA ASP A 47 0.27 -0.88 -15.13
C ASP A 47 -0.22 -2.14 -14.40
N LEU A 48 0.35 -2.41 -13.23
CA LEU A 48 -0.06 -3.54 -12.38
C LEU A 48 -1.45 -3.34 -11.78
N ILE A 49 -1.78 -2.11 -11.35
CA ILE A 49 -3.12 -1.75 -10.90
C ILE A 49 -4.12 -1.88 -12.04
N ASP A 50 -3.79 -1.38 -13.23
CA ASP A 50 -4.68 -1.43 -14.39
C ASP A 50 -4.97 -2.88 -14.81
N ALA A 51 -3.93 -3.72 -14.86
CA ALA A 51 -4.06 -5.14 -15.13
C ALA A 51 -4.90 -5.87 -14.07
N ALA A 52 -4.79 -5.49 -12.79
CA ALA A 52 -5.61 -6.05 -11.74
C ALA A 52 -7.08 -5.65 -11.88
N LEU A 53 -7.37 -4.39 -12.25
CA LEU A 53 -8.74 -3.91 -12.51
C LEU A 53 -9.42 -4.61 -13.69
N GLU A 54 -8.66 -5.15 -14.65
CA GLU A 54 -9.21 -6.01 -15.71
C GLU A 54 -9.75 -7.35 -15.17
N ILE A 55 -9.20 -7.81 -14.05
CA ILE A 55 -9.59 -9.07 -13.39
C ILE A 55 -10.72 -8.79 -12.39
N THR A 56 -10.59 -7.74 -11.57
CA THR A 56 -11.55 -7.47 -10.48
C THR A 56 -12.82 -6.78 -10.94
N GLY A 57 -12.81 -6.17 -12.13
CA GLY A 57 -13.84 -5.21 -12.54
C GLY A 57 -13.76 -3.91 -11.74
N PRO A 58 -14.80 -3.04 -11.84
CA PRO A 58 -14.81 -1.74 -11.17
C PRO A 58 -14.61 -1.83 -9.66
N ALA A 59 -13.71 -1.01 -9.11
CA ALA A 59 -13.32 -1.07 -7.71
C ALA A 59 -12.94 0.28 -7.11
N ASP A 60 -12.97 0.36 -5.79
CA ASP A 60 -12.36 1.44 -5.03
C ASP A 60 -10.85 1.21 -4.97
N VAL A 61 -10.08 2.24 -5.34
CA VAL A 61 -8.62 2.14 -5.45
C VAL A 61 -7.96 3.07 -4.46
N VAL A 62 -6.99 2.54 -3.72
CA VAL A 62 -6.08 3.35 -2.90
C VAL A 62 -4.67 3.15 -3.42
N VAL A 63 -3.89 4.23 -3.54
CA VAL A 63 -2.48 4.14 -3.85
C VAL A 63 -1.66 4.93 -2.83
N CYS A 64 -0.74 4.24 -2.16
CA CYS A 64 0.32 4.88 -1.39
C CYS A 64 1.61 4.83 -2.19
N THR A 65 2.30 5.97 -2.33
CA THR A 65 3.59 6.02 -3.05
C THR A 65 4.48 7.13 -2.52
N TRP A 66 5.79 6.94 -2.66
CA TRP A 66 6.76 7.99 -2.32
C TRP A 66 6.87 9.06 -3.41
N SER A 67 6.88 8.64 -4.68
CA SER A 67 6.82 9.56 -5.81
C SER A 67 5.73 9.14 -6.78
N ALA A 68 5.12 10.12 -7.44
CA ALA A 68 4.30 9.87 -8.62
C ALA A 68 5.04 10.42 -9.83
N GLY A 69 4.96 9.69 -10.93
CA GLY A 69 5.43 10.15 -12.22
C GLY A 69 4.48 9.56 -13.22
N PHE A 70 3.41 10.29 -13.54
CA PHE A 70 2.62 9.92 -14.69
C PHE A 70 3.52 10.15 -15.90
N TYR A 71 3.93 9.08 -16.58
CA TYR A 71 4.85 9.12 -17.74
C TYR A 71 4.32 10.02 -18.83
N ASP A 72 3.00 10.15 -18.83
CA ASP A 72 2.23 11.10 -19.57
C ASP A 72 1.03 11.49 -18.69
N VAL A 73 0.70 12.78 -18.60
CA VAL A 73 -0.55 13.24 -17.96
C VAL A 73 -1.74 12.55 -18.63
N GLU A 74 -1.65 12.29 -19.94
CA GLU A 74 -2.65 11.57 -20.70
C GLU A 74 -2.87 10.14 -20.17
N ALA A 75 -1.83 9.46 -19.68
CA ALA A 75 -1.97 8.14 -19.09
C ALA A 75 -2.72 8.19 -17.74
N ALA A 76 -2.49 9.24 -16.95
CA ALA A 76 -3.21 9.46 -15.70
C ALA A 76 -4.69 9.74 -15.95
N GLU A 77 -4.98 10.60 -16.95
CA GLU A 77 -6.34 10.95 -17.35
C GLU A 77 -7.07 9.74 -17.93
N ARG A 78 -6.43 8.97 -18.82
CA ARG A 78 -6.99 7.71 -19.33
C ARG A 78 -7.27 6.71 -18.21
N PHE A 79 -6.41 6.63 -17.19
CA PHE A 79 -6.64 5.77 -16.04
C PHE A 79 -7.86 6.25 -15.23
N ARG A 80 -7.94 7.56 -14.95
CA ARG A 80 -9.10 8.21 -14.31
C ARG A 80 -10.40 7.93 -15.07
N ASP A 81 -10.35 8.06 -16.39
CA ASP A 81 -11.51 8.02 -17.28
C ASP A 81 -11.81 6.60 -17.80
N SER A 82 -11.09 5.58 -17.31
CA SER A 82 -11.19 4.19 -17.78
C SER A 82 -12.54 3.52 -17.46
N GLY A 83 -13.38 4.13 -16.63
CA GLY A 83 -14.64 3.54 -16.15
C GLY A 83 -14.47 2.37 -15.17
N ARG A 84 -13.23 2.03 -14.80
CA ARG A 84 -12.91 0.94 -13.84
C ARG A 84 -12.74 1.42 -12.39
N LEU A 85 -12.76 2.73 -12.15
CA LEU A 85 -12.62 3.30 -10.81
C LEU A 85 -14.00 3.64 -10.25
N LYS A 86 -14.38 3.02 -9.13
CA LYS A 86 -15.53 3.46 -8.31
C LYS A 86 -15.14 4.71 -7.51
N SER A 87 -13.95 4.70 -6.93
CA SER A 87 -13.29 5.84 -6.29
C SER A 87 -11.78 5.68 -6.35
N ILE A 88 -11.04 6.77 -6.09
CA ILE A 88 -9.59 6.72 -5.98
C ILE A 88 -9.08 7.62 -4.85
N ARG A 89 -8.12 7.12 -4.08
CA ARG A 89 -7.44 7.86 -3.01
C ARG A 89 -5.93 7.69 -3.11
N PHE A 90 -5.20 8.76 -2.82
CA PHE A 90 -3.74 8.81 -2.83
C PHE A 90 -3.19 9.20 -1.47
N ILE A 91 -2.21 8.44 -0.99
CA ILE A 91 -1.35 8.81 0.13
C ILE A 91 0.05 9.00 -0.44
N MET A 92 0.53 10.24 -0.43
CA MET A 92 1.78 10.60 -1.07
C MET A 92 2.79 11.14 -0.06
N ASP A 93 4.07 10.90 -0.35
CA ASP A 93 5.12 11.51 0.47
C ASP A 93 5.17 13.04 0.28
N SER A 94 5.18 13.78 1.38
CA SER A 94 5.11 15.25 1.36
C SER A 94 6.39 15.97 0.96
N ALA A 95 7.51 15.27 0.75
CA ALA A 95 8.71 15.91 0.22
C ALA A 95 8.55 16.22 -1.28
N GLY A 96 8.97 17.40 -1.74
CA GLY A 96 9.09 17.67 -3.17
C GLY A 96 10.19 16.80 -3.82
N LYS A 97 9.93 16.28 -5.02
CA LYS A 97 10.91 15.50 -5.80
C LYS A 97 11.13 16.13 -7.17
N ARG A 98 12.39 16.35 -7.53
CA ARG A 98 12.74 16.95 -8.82
C ARG A 98 12.33 16.02 -9.97
N GLY A 99 11.57 16.56 -10.92
CA GLY A 99 11.16 15.83 -12.14
C GLY A 99 10.14 14.72 -11.88
N GLN A 100 9.37 14.82 -10.81
CA GLN A 100 8.28 13.91 -10.46
C GLN A 100 7.03 14.76 -10.21
N ALA A 101 5.85 14.16 -10.40
CA ALA A 101 4.59 14.81 -10.10
C ALA A 101 4.50 15.14 -8.60
N SER A 102 4.13 16.38 -8.32
CA SER A 102 3.86 16.86 -6.96
C SER A 102 2.52 16.31 -6.46
N VAL A 103 2.28 16.40 -5.15
CA VAL A 103 0.97 16.09 -4.56
C VAL A 103 -0.11 16.99 -5.17
N GLY A 104 0.23 18.25 -5.45
CA GLY A 104 -0.65 19.19 -6.15
C GLY A 104 -1.03 18.72 -7.54
N ASP A 105 -0.05 18.27 -8.34
CA ASP A 105 -0.28 17.80 -9.72
C ASP A 105 -1.24 16.61 -9.75
N VAL A 106 -1.09 15.66 -8.80
CA VAL A 106 -2.03 14.54 -8.65
C VAL A 106 -3.42 15.03 -8.23
N GLY A 107 -3.48 16.02 -7.33
CA GLY A 107 -4.73 16.66 -6.92
C GLY A 107 -5.45 17.42 -8.04
N GLU A 108 -4.72 17.97 -9.02
CA GLU A 108 -5.32 18.60 -10.21
C GLU A 108 -5.99 17.57 -11.13
N ILE A 109 -5.41 16.37 -11.27
CA ILE A 109 -5.94 15.32 -12.14
C ILE A 109 -7.13 14.59 -11.50
N PHE A 110 -7.00 14.22 -10.22
CA PHE A 110 -7.96 13.33 -9.53
C PHE A 110 -8.87 14.07 -8.53
N GLY A 111 -8.62 15.34 -8.27
CA GLY A 111 -9.30 16.13 -7.25
C GLY A 111 -8.49 16.20 -5.94
N ARG A 112 -8.44 17.40 -5.36
CA ARG A 112 -7.67 17.67 -4.14
C ARG A 112 -8.09 16.79 -2.96
N ASP A 113 -9.38 16.50 -2.83
CA ASP A 113 -9.92 15.68 -1.73
C ASP A 113 -9.51 14.20 -1.83
N CYS A 114 -9.08 13.75 -3.01
CA CYS A 114 -8.59 12.40 -3.23
C CYS A 114 -7.16 12.20 -2.75
N VAL A 115 -6.46 13.25 -2.29
CA VAL A 115 -5.03 13.18 -1.95
C VAL A 115 -4.76 13.61 -0.51
N ARG A 116 -3.87 12.88 0.17
CA ARG A 116 -3.26 13.25 1.45
C ARG A 116 -1.75 13.17 1.35
N ALA A 117 -1.06 14.16 1.93
CA ALA A 117 0.39 14.20 2.03
C ALA A 117 0.86 13.83 3.45
N THR A 118 1.83 12.94 3.57
CA THR A 118 2.47 12.60 4.85
C THR A 118 3.90 12.14 4.63
N ARG A 119 4.70 11.89 5.67
CA ARG A 119 6.00 11.22 5.50
C ARG A 119 5.79 9.73 5.29
N THR A 120 6.05 9.22 4.09
CA THR A 120 5.91 7.80 3.81
C THR A 120 6.95 7.33 2.79
N HIS A 121 7.44 6.11 2.97
CA HIS A 121 8.17 5.39 1.91
C HIS A 121 7.47 4.10 1.52
N ALA A 122 6.30 3.83 2.10
CA ALA A 122 5.49 2.68 1.75
C ALA A 122 4.99 2.85 0.30
N LYS A 123 5.00 1.74 -0.45
CA LYS A 123 4.25 1.67 -1.70
C LYS A 123 3.32 0.48 -1.65
N PHE A 124 2.04 0.77 -1.79
CA PHE A 124 1.01 -0.23 -1.87
C PHE A 124 -0.16 0.28 -2.70
N ALA A 125 -0.94 -0.65 -3.24
CA ALA A 125 -2.23 -0.37 -3.81
C ALA A 125 -3.29 -1.29 -3.20
N LEU A 126 -4.48 -0.75 -2.97
CA LEU A 126 -5.67 -1.51 -2.60
C LEU A 126 -6.65 -1.44 -3.75
N ILE A 127 -7.26 -2.57 -4.07
CA ILE A 127 -8.31 -2.67 -5.08
C ILE A 127 -9.42 -3.48 -4.43
N THR A 128 -10.46 -2.79 -3.99
CA THR A 128 -11.55 -3.39 -3.19
C THR A 128 -12.90 -3.15 -3.84
N ASN A 129 -13.73 -4.20 -3.87
CA ASN A 129 -15.14 -4.09 -4.23
C ASN A 129 -15.93 -5.17 -3.47
N ASP A 130 -17.17 -5.44 -3.90
CA ASP A 130 -18.05 -6.38 -3.21
C ASP A 130 -17.53 -7.83 -3.25
N GLU A 131 -16.62 -8.15 -4.18
CA GLU A 131 -16.07 -9.49 -4.41
C GLU A 131 -14.57 -9.60 -4.09
N TRP A 132 -13.81 -8.52 -4.23
CA TRP A 132 -12.35 -8.52 -4.20
C TRP A 132 -11.77 -7.70 -3.05
N ASN A 133 -10.72 -8.23 -2.44
CA ASN A 133 -9.93 -7.57 -1.40
C ASN A 133 -8.44 -7.63 -1.75
N VAL A 134 -8.09 -7.00 -2.87
CA VAL A 134 -6.74 -7.10 -3.44
C VAL A 134 -5.80 -6.10 -2.78
N VAL A 135 -4.67 -6.60 -2.31
CA VAL A 135 -3.54 -5.81 -1.80
C VAL A 135 -2.33 -6.06 -2.67
N ILE A 136 -1.73 -4.98 -3.17
CA ILE A 136 -0.43 -5.00 -3.83
C ILE A 136 0.55 -4.25 -2.94
N THR A 137 1.64 -4.87 -2.51
CA THR A 137 2.78 -4.17 -1.89
C THR A 137 3.96 -4.20 -2.85
N SER A 138 4.73 -3.12 -2.93
CA SER A 138 5.82 -3.05 -3.90
C SER A 138 6.96 -2.15 -3.47
N SER A 139 8.12 -2.33 -4.10
CA SER A 139 9.18 -1.33 -4.14
C SER A 139 8.97 -0.27 -5.25
N MET A 140 8.10 -0.55 -6.23
CA MET A 140 7.76 0.38 -7.31
C MET A 140 7.04 1.62 -6.77
N ASN A 141 7.42 2.78 -7.29
CA ASN A 141 6.61 3.99 -7.17
C ASN A 141 5.55 4.01 -8.29
N LEU A 142 4.70 5.04 -8.31
CA LEU A 142 3.71 5.28 -9.37
C LEU A 142 4.36 5.85 -10.64
N ASN A 143 5.55 5.36 -10.97
CA ASN A 143 6.32 5.75 -12.13
C ASN A 143 7.03 4.52 -12.76
N LEU A 144 7.21 4.45 -14.09
CA LEU A 144 8.12 3.56 -14.81
C LEU A 144 9.52 3.61 -14.21
N ASN A 145 9.85 2.54 -13.53
CA ASN A 145 11.12 2.39 -12.88
C ASN A 145 11.92 1.33 -13.64
N PRO A 146 12.91 1.69 -14.48
CA PRO A 146 13.72 0.74 -15.25
C PRO A 146 14.76 0.04 -14.37
N ARG A 147 14.32 -0.47 -13.22
CA ARG A 147 15.12 -1.17 -12.21
C ARG A 147 14.48 -2.51 -11.88
N CYS A 148 15.24 -3.37 -11.22
CA CYS A 148 14.68 -4.55 -10.60
C CYS A 148 13.81 -4.12 -9.41
N GLU A 149 12.53 -4.43 -9.47
CA GLU A 149 11.52 -4.08 -8.48
C GLU A 149 10.76 -5.32 -8.05
N GLN A 150 10.44 -5.40 -6.76
CA GLN A 150 9.64 -6.48 -6.20
C GLN A 150 8.19 -6.04 -5.99
N PHE A 151 7.28 -6.99 -6.11
CA PHE A 151 5.91 -6.82 -5.68
C PHE A 151 5.35 -8.12 -5.10
N GLU A 152 4.40 -7.96 -4.20
CA GLU A 152 3.50 -9.00 -3.77
C GLU A 152 2.07 -8.55 -4.05
N MET A 153 1.24 -9.44 -4.56
CA MET A 153 -0.17 -9.22 -4.82
C MET A 153 -0.95 -10.37 -4.18
N THR A 154 -2.03 -10.06 -3.47
CA THR A 154 -2.85 -11.04 -2.76
C THR A 154 -4.31 -10.62 -2.79
N ASP A 155 -5.23 -11.58 -2.79
CA ASP A 155 -6.65 -11.36 -2.47
C ASP A 155 -6.93 -11.89 -1.06
N ASP A 156 -6.98 -10.99 -0.08
CA ASP A 156 -7.03 -11.33 1.33
C ASP A 156 -7.67 -10.19 2.14
N ALA A 157 -8.89 -10.44 2.63
CA ALA A 157 -9.68 -9.45 3.36
C ALA A 157 -9.01 -8.99 4.66
N ASP A 158 -8.39 -9.88 5.42
CA ASP A 158 -7.73 -9.52 6.68
C ASP A 158 -6.53 -8.59 6.43
N ARG A 159 -5.77 -8.88 5.37
CA ARG A 159 -4.65 -8.00 4.96
C ARG A 159 -5.16 -6.68 4.42
N ALA A 160 -6.17 -6.70 3.56
CA ALA A 160 -6.75 -5.48 3.01
C ALA A 160 -7.26 -4.57 4.12
N GLN A 161 -7.91 -5.14 5.15
CA GLN A 161 -8.46 -4.40 6.28
C GLN A 161 -7.41 -3.53 6.98
N VAL A 162 -6.19 -4.03 7.22
CA VAL A 162 -5.12 -3.24 7.87
C VAL A 162 -4.79 -1.98 7.06
N PHE A 163 -4.69 -2.10 5.74
CA PHE A 163 -4.38 -0.97 4.88
C PHE A 163 -5.59 -0.05 4.66
N VAL A 164 -6.81 -0.58 4.65
CA VAL A 164 -8.06 0.20 4.61
C VAL A 164 -8.18 1.05 5.88
N GLU A 165 -7.97 0.46 7.06
CA GLU A 165 -7.99 1.18 8.34
C GLU A 165 -6.92 2.27 8.39
N PHE A 166 -5.69 1.95 7.95
CA PHE A 166 -4.63 2.96 7.82
C PHE A 166 -5.06 4.09 6.89
N THR A 167 -5.61 3.77 5.73
CA THR A 167 -6.03 4.77 4.74
C THR A 167 -7.13 5.67 5.29
N ASN A 168 -8.17 5.10 5.90
CA ASN A 168 -9.26 5.88 6.48
C ASN A 168 -8.74 6.81 7.59
N THR A 169 -7.91 6.28 8.49
CA THR A 169 -7.33 7.07 9.58
C THR A 169 -6.48 8.23 9.04
N VAL A 170 -5.65 8.00 8.02
CA VAL A 170 -4.87 9.07 7.36
C VAL A 170 -5.79 10.12 6.73
N PHE A 171 -6.89 9.71 6.09
CA PHE A 171 -7.82 10.64 5.44
C PHE A 171 -8.67 11.45 6.42
N ASP A 172 -8.93 10.89 7.60
CA ASP A 172 -9.65 11.55 8.70
C ASP A 172 -8.75 12.55 9.44
N GLU A 173 -7.48 12.19 9.69
CA GLU A 173 -6.55 13.03 10.45
C GLU A 173 -5.89 14.13 9.62
N LEU A 174 -5.58 13.86 8.35
CA LEU A 174 -4.78 14.78 7.54
C LEU A 174 -5.65 15.65 6.62
N PRO A 175 -5.25 16.92 6.41
CA PRO A 175 -5.91 17.82 5.47
C PRO A 175 -5.74 17.38 4.01
N ALA A 176 -6.69 17.77 3.16
CA ALA A 176 -6.67 17.47 1.73
C ALA A 176 -5.59 18.23 0.94
N GLY A 177 -4.92 17.52 0.03
CA GLY A 177 -3.90 18.04 -0.88
C GLY A 177 -2.50 18.13 -0.25
N ASP A 178 -1.65 18.95 -0.88
CA ASP A 178 -0.30 19.24 -0.37
C ASP A 178 -0.36 20.35 0.68
N THR A 179 -0.09 20.02 1.93
CA THR A 179 0.11 21.03 2.98
C THR A 179 1.57 21.42 3.16
N CYS A 180 2.48 20.80 2.40
CA CYS A 180 3.93 20.91 2.53
C CYS A 180 4.46 20.59 3.94
N ASP A 181 3.59 20.14 4.83
CA ASP A 181 3.96 19.74 6.17
C ASP A 181 4.43 18.29 6.15
N ARG A 182 5.36 17.98 7.03
CA ARG A 182 5.98 16.64 7.12
C ARG A 182 5.40 15.87 8.28
N THR A 183 4.11 16.05 8.53
CA THR A 183 3.41 15.49 9.68
C THR A 183 3.16 14.00 9.44
N LEU A 184 3.46 13.20 10.47
CA LEU A 184 3.01 11.81 10.52
C LEU A 184 1.64 11.79 11.22
N PRO A 185 0.66 11.03 10.71
CA PRO A 185 -0.59 10.82 11.43
C PRO A 185 -0.32 10.20 12.80
N THR A 186 -1.13 10.53 13.79
CA THR A 186 -1.06 9.93 15.13
C THR A 186 -1.61 8.50 15.10
N LEU A 187 -2.50 8.20 14.15
CA LEU A 187 -3.16 6.91 13.97
C LEU A 187 -3.95 6.51 15.24
N GLU A 188 -4.65 7.45 15.86
CA GLU A 188 -5.31 7.27 17.17
C GLU A 188 -6.31 6.10 17.19
N GLY A 189 -6.93 5.81 16.04
CA GLY A 189 -7.88 4.71 15.88
C GLY A 189 -7.27 3.32 15.65
N MET A 190 -5.95 3.22 15.40
CA MET A 190 -5.31 1.95 15.05
C MET A 190 -4.64 1.28 16.24
N ALA A 191 -4.94 -0.02 16.44
CA ALA A 191 -4.27 -0.82 17.45
C ALA A 191 -2.76 -0.94 17.14
N SER A 192 -1.90 -0.56 18.09
CA SER A 192 -0.44 -0.68 17.97
C SER A 192 0.09 -1.88 18.76
N VAL A 193 1.06 -2.59 18.17
CA VAL A 193 1.82 -3.61 18.89
C VAL A 193 2.70 -2.92 19.94
N LYS A 194 2.43 -3.16 21.22
CA LYS A 194 3.28 -2.65 22.31
C LYS A 194 4.54 -3.52 22.43
N PRO A 195 5.73 -2.90 22.57
CA PRO A 195 6.94 -3.67 22.79
C PRO A 195 6.83 -4.42 24.11
N ASN A 196 7.29 -5.67 24.13
CA ASN A 196 7.51 -6.37 25.39
C ASN A 196 8.82 -5.85 26.01
N LEU A 197 8.70 -4.98 27.01
CA LEU A 197 9.86 -4.33 27.65
C LEU A 197 10.60 -5.21 28.66
N GLY A 198 10.23 -6.49 28.82
CA GLY A 198 11.05 -7.54 29.42
C GLY A 198 11.92 -7.15 30.61
N PHE A 199 11.32 -6.81 31.76
CA PHE A 199 12.01 -6.90 33.05
C PHE A 199 11.18 -7.72 34.03
N ALA A 200 11.56 -8.98 34.24
CA ALA A 200 11.11 -9.76 35.37
C ALA A 200 12.09 -9.52 36.52
N PHE A 201 11.70 -8.73 37.53
CA PHE A 201 12.41 -8.74 38.80
C PHE A 201 12.12 -10.08 39.47
N GLY A 202 13.15 -10.90 39.68
CA GLY A 202 13.02 -12.11 40.49
C GLY A 202 12.47 -11.76 41.85
N ASN A 203 11.54 -12.58 42.36
CA ASN A 203 11.01 -12.42 43.72
C ASN A 203 12.19 -12.29 44.68
N GLY A 204 12.28 -11.15 45.37
CA GLY A 204 13.32 -10.91 46.36
C GLY A 204 13.37 -12.10 47.32
N ILE A 205 14.53 -12.74 47.42
CA ILE A 205 14.77 -13.78 48.40
C ILE A 205 14.50 -13.13 49.76
N LYS A 206 13.45 -13.58 50.48
CA LYS A 206 13.32 -13.25 51.89
C LYS A 206 14.47 -13.94 52.62
N THR A 207 15.54 -13.20 52.89
CA THR A 207 16.53 -13.64 53.88
C THR A 207 15.85 -13.56 55.25
N GLY A 208 15.53 -14.73 55.81
CA GLY A 208 15.03 -14.85 57.18
C GLY A 208 16.12 -14.45 58.18
N ARG A 209 15.70 -13.91 59.33
CA ARG A 209 16.57 -13.61 60.47
C ARG A 209 17.23 -14.90 60.96
N TRP A 210 18.56 -14.89 61.09
CA TRP A 210 19.26 -15.76 62.03
C TRP A 210 19.52 -14.95 63.30
N GLY A 211 18.69 -15.19 64.31
CA GLY A 211 19.06 -15.01 65.70
C GLY A 211 19.00 -16.40 66.33
N ASP A 212 20.13 -16.88 66.81
CA ASP A 212 20.43 -17.08 68.22
C ASP A 212 21.97 -17.04 68.40
#